data_AF-A0A818VEX7-F1
#
_entry.id   AF-A0A818VEX7-F1
#
_cell.length_a   1.000
_cell.length_b   1.000
_cell.length_c   1.000
_cell.angle_alpha   90.00
_cell.angle_beta   90.00
_cell.angle_gamma   90.00
#
_symmetry.space_group_name_H-M   'P 1'
#
loop_
_entity.id
_entity.type
_entity.pdbx_description
1 polymer ?
#
loop_
_entity_poly.entity_id
_entity_poly.type
_entity_poly.pdbx_seq_one_letter_code
_entity_poly.pdbx_strand_id
1 'polypeptide(L)'
;MVGSIQLCLLFLGMISLINHSQAKTYPLWKVFCSGVPLYRGRVDSIVTPGTISGHVHKVMGGNHFSAGVKDQSELELYYRWPNGTFSLVPNGGLTVYYIARTGINGGPQHANPNWQPFPKGLRMIAGDPMRRNFNQSIIEHHAISLTDFGMPPAPETNGFQTDRHFCKNGFRMQVFFPMCWNNKSLDSPDHRSHMAYPSHYNGGDCPPSHPVRLPGIFYEAFYSVDQFPHGQGIQPFVLSNGDPTGYGFHGDFLMIVAFFLHCKIDPSIGHRIYGTVFILQVNGWDTDVVKSVIADDSCNAENTDNGNKPQKCLPLKPFVKTRVDDDCELARPIPLTENIGMIEPIDRLPGCNPITYSNAVMCSQGAEPSSMNNEGTFHIQSKITGGYLTFDPDTERVFANGSAINLTYRQVWGLGWAPRIQGHTVRNSEINKHLTMQDTLKVKGVVIDAWEIFSFEKQIDSEYVAIKNFRHGKYLKVEEDFTISGQATFITDACLFKLVTPNGGFVPEGIKLADLQQLTSMIG
;
A
#
# COMPACT_ATOMS: atom_id res chain seq x y z
N MET A 1 56.39 19.77 -65.71
CA MET A 1 56.44 19.35 -64.29
C MET A 1 55.15 19.78 -63.64
N VAL A 2 54.55 18.86 -62.87
CA VAL A 2 53.12 18.69 -62.66
C VAL A 2 52.45 19.88 -61.95
N GLY A 3 51.34 20.34 -62.52
CA GLY A 3 50.48 21.40 -62.00
C GLY A 3 49.38 20.86 -61.11
N SER A 4 49.05 21.65 -60.09
CA SER A 4 48.08 21.40 -59.04
C SER A 4 46.65 21.31 -59.59
N ILE A 5 45.98 20.18 -59.35
CA ILE A 5 44.54 20.00 -59.61
C ILE A 5 43.83 19.67 -58.29
N GLN A 6 42.73 20.38 -58.12
CA GLN A 6 41.72 20.28 -57.08
C GLN A 6 40.66 19.26 -57.53
N LEU A 7 40.36 18.21 -56.73
CA LEU A 7 39.00 17.65 -56.59
C LEU A 7 38.87 16.53 -55.52
N CYS A 8 37.81 16.66 -54.72
CA CYS A 8 36.90 15.62 -54.18
C CYS A 8 37.34 14.52 -53.19
N LEU A 9 36.68 14.58 -52.02
CA LEU A 9 36.04 13.50 -51.25
C LEU A 9 36.92 12.37 -50.67
N LEU A 10 36.98 12.28 -49.35
CA LEU A 10 36.27 11.24 -48.59
C LEU A 10 36.29 11.53 -47.09
N PHE A 11 35.09 11.51 -46.51
CA PHE A 11 34.80 11.42 -45.09
C PHE A 11 35.58 10.29 -44.42
N LEU A 12 36.09 10.54 -43.21
CA LEU A 12 36.02 9.64 -42.06
C LEU A 12 36.49 10.41 -40.82
N GLY A 13 35.55 11.15 -40.23
CA GLY A 13 35.69 11.59 -38.84
C GLY A 13 35.62 10.37 -37.94
N MET A 14 36.60 10.21 -37.05
CA MET A 14 36.51 9.27 -35.94
C MET A 14 35.39 9.74 -35.00
N ILE A 15 34.18 9.25 -35.23
CA ILE A 15 33.17 9.20 -34.19
C ILE A 15 33.64 8.12 -33.22
N SER A 16 34.15 8.55 -32.07
CA SER A 16 34.24 7.67 -30.90
C SER A 16 32.81 7.31 -30.50
N LEU A 17 32.33 6.19 -31.02
CA LEU A 17 31.16 5.51 -30.47
C LEU A 17 31.57 5.01 -29.09
N ILE A 18 31.27 5.80 -28.06
CA ILE A 18 31.15 5.29 -26.70
C ILE A 18 29.92 4.38 -26.73
N ASN A 19 30.13 3.10 -27.07
CA ASN A 19 29.17 2.06 -26.77
C ASN A 19 28.99 2.04 -25.25
N HIS A 20 27.92 2.67 -24.76
CA HIS A 20 27.35 2.30 -23.48
C HIS A 20 26.90 0.85 -23.62
N SER A 21 27.76 -0.10 -23.24
CA SER A 21 27.32 -1.46 -22.99
C SER A 21 26.35 -1.40 -21.81
N GLN A 22 25.06 -1.29 -22.11
CA GLN A 22 24.02 -1.55 -21.12
C GLN A 22 24.27 -2.96 -20.59
N ALA A 23 24.67 -3.05 -19.32
CA ALA A 23 24.84 -4.32 -18.65
C ALA A 23 23.49 -5.07 -18.70
N LYS A 24 23.46 -6.23 -19.36
CA LYS A 24 22.26 -7.06 -19.41
C LYS A 24 22.03 -7.63 -18.02
N THR A 25 21.05 -7.10 -17.30
CA THR A 25 20.56 -7.66 -16.05
C THR A 25 19.56 -8.76 -16.34
N TYR A 26 19.82 -9.95 -15.80
CA TYR A 26 19.03 -11.15 -16.05
C TYR A 26 18.25 -11.54 -14.78
N PRO A 27 16.95 -11.20 -14.67
CA PRO A 27 16.13 -11.76 -13.60
C PRO A 27 15.95 -13.27 -13.85
N LEU A 28 15.95 -14.06 -12.78
CA LEU A 28 15.53 -15.47 -12.84
C LEU A 28 14.04 -15.53 -13.22
N TRP A 29 13.23 -14.67 -12.60
CA TRP A 29 11.84 -14.40 -13.00
C TRP A 29 11.35 -13.11 -12.35
N LYS A 30 10.16 -12.66 -12.78
CA LYS A 30 9.44 -11.53 -12.19
C LYS A 30 7.97 -11.87 -11.99
N VAL A 31 7.37 -11.27 -10.97
CA VAL A 31 5.96 -11.38 -10.60
C VAL A 31 5.37 -9.98 -10.73
N PHE A 32 4.30 -9.86 -11.51
CA PHE A 32 3.57 -8.61 -11.71
C PHE A 32 2.27 -8.61 -10.91
N CYS A 33 2.21 -7.79 -9.88
CA CYS A 33 0.99 -7.54 -9.12
C CYS A 33 0.24 -6.36 -9.76
N SER A 34 -1.05 -6.57 -10.08
CA SER A 34 -1.87 -5.58 -10.78
C SER A 34 -2.00 -4.24 -10.02
N GLY A 35 -2.57 -3.19 -10.65
CA GLY A 35 -2.71 -1.88 -10.00
C GLY A 35 -3.58 -1.86 -8.73
N VAL A 36 -4.37 -2.89 -8.46
CA VAL A 36 -5.26 -2.94 -7.28
C VAL A 36 -4.58 -3.72 -6.15
N PRO A 37 -4.24 -3.08 -5.00
CA PRO A 37 -3.70 -3.78 -3.85
C PRO A 37 -4.77 -4.64 -3.13
N LEU A 38 -4.30 -5.69 -2.45
CA LEU A 38 -5.12 -6.54 -1.59
C LEU A 38 -5.66 -5.77 -0.38
N TYR A 39 -4.85 -4.83 0.12
CA TYR A 39 -5.19 -4.01 1.26
C TYR A 39 -4.37 -2.73 1.26
N ARG A 40 -4.95 -1.67 1.83
CA ARG A 40 -4.29 -0.43 2.18
C ARG A 40 -4.68 -0.08 3.60
N GLY A 41 -3.73 0.25 4.46
CA GLY A 41 -4.02 0.64 5.83
C GLY A 41 -2.78 0.64 6.73
N ARG A 42 -2.94 1.06 7.98
CA ARG A 42 -1.85 0.99 8.97
C ARG A 42 -1.72 -0.42 9.56
N VAL A 43 -1.36 -1.37 8.70
CA VAL A 43 -1.00 -2.73 9.11
C VAL A 43 0.39 -3.04 8.63
N ASP A 44 1.17 -3.59 9.54
CA ASP A 44 2.51 -4.09 9.31
C ASP A 44 2.62 -5.40 10.08
N SER A 45 2.88 -6.45 9.35
CA SER A 45 2.83 -7.80 9.87
C SER A 45 4.22 -8.33 10.26
N ILE A 46 5.29 -7.57 9.97
CA ILE A 46 6.67 -7.88 10.35
C ILE A 46 7.04 -7.06 11.58
N VAL A 47 6.97 -5.73 11.50
CA VAL A 47 7.45 -4.80 12.54
C VAL A 47 6.46 -4.67 13.70
N THR A 48 5.16 -4.55 13.40
CA THR A 48 4.12 -4.33 14.43
C THR A 48 2.96 -5.33 14.33
N PRO A 49 3.25 -6.66 14.36
CA PRO A 49 2.23 -7.68 14.14
C PRO A 49 1.12 -7.62 15.18
N GLY A 50 -0.13 -7.65 14.71
CA GLY A 50 -1.34 -7.64 15.53
C GLY A 50 -1.72 -6.27 16.10
N THR A 51 -0.92 -5.23 15.83
CA THR A 51 -1.16 -3.85 16.28
C THR A 51 -1.23 -2.90 15.09
N ILE A 52 -1.61 -1.64 15.34
CA ILE A 52 -1.63 -0.62 14.28
C ILE A 52 -0.19 -0.21 13.94
N SER A 53 0.13 -0.20 12.65
CA SER A 53 1.42 0.29 12.13
C SER A 53 1.61 1.78 12.37
N GLY A 54 2.86 2.23 12.41
CA GLY A 54 3.20 3.65 12.49
C GLY A 54 2.70 4.46 11.29
N HIS A 55 2.60 3.86 10.10
CA HIS A 55 2.19 4.52 8.87
C HIS A 55 1.44 3.57 7.92
N VAL A 56 0.89 4.13 6.83
CA VAL A 56 0.06 3.37 5.89
C VAL A 56 0.91 2.55 4.94
N HIS A 57 0.56 1.27 4.84
CA HIS A 57 1.10 0.36 3.86
C HIS A 57 0.07 -0.01 2.80
N LYS A 58 0.57 -0.33 1.61
CA LYS A 58 -0.13 -1.10 0.60
C LYS A 58 0.39 -2.53 0.59
N VAL A 59 -0.52 -3.46 0.38
CA VAL A 59 -0.22 -4.90 0.43
C VAL A 59 -0.53 -5.51 -0.92
N MET A 60 0.47 -6.16 -1.47
CA MET A 60 0.49 -6.82 -2.77
C MET A 60 1.09 -8.20 -2.54
N GLY A 61 0.55 -9.24 -3.19
CA GLY A 61 1.01 -10.60 -2.91
C GLY A 61 -0.12 -11.58 -3.06
N GLY A 62 -0.47 -12.32 -2.01
CA GLY A 62 -1.69 -13.10 -2.05
C GLY A 62 -2.41 -13.15 -0.73
N ASN A 63 -3.52 -13.87 -0.75
CA ASN A 63 -4.65 -13.47 0.08
C ASN A 63 -4.58 -13.89 1.55
N HIS A 64 -3.57 -14.64 1.98
CA HIS A 64 -3.49 -15.09 3.37
C HIS A 64 -2.91 -14.03 4.32
N PHE A 65 -2.69 -12.81 3.83
CA PHE A 65 -2.37 -11.65 4.66
C PHE A 65 -3.46 -11.39 5.72
N SER A 66 -3.05 -11.11 6.95
CA SER A 66 -3.94 -10.62 8.00
C SER A 66 -3.14 -9.83 9.04
N ALA A 67 -3.79 -9.06 9.92
CA ALA A 67 -3.08 -8.30 10.96
C ALA A 67 -2.17 -9.18 11.85
N GLY A 68 -2.48 -10.47 12.01
CA GLY A 68 -1.66 -11.44 12.74
C GLY A 68 -0.90 -12.46 11.87
N VAL A 69 -1.07 -12.42 10.54
CA VAL A 69 -0.36 -13.29 9.59
C VAL A 69 0.56 -12.43 8.75
N LYS A 70 1.84 -12.79 8.85
CA LYS A 70 2.96 -12.06 8.29
C LYS A 70 2.91 -12.12 6.75
N ASP A 71 3.11 -10.99 6.06
CA ASP A 71 3.19 -10.82 4.61
C ASP A 71 3.83 -9.45 4.25
N GLN A 72 3.95 -9.17 2.96
CA GLN A 72 4.64 -8.02 2.38
C GLN A 72 3.84 -6.71 2.49
N SER A 73 4.55 -5.64 2.83
CA SER A 73 4.05 -4.26 2.86
C SER A 73 5.02 -3.33 2.15
N GLU A 74 4.46 -2.33 1.48
CA GLU A 74 5.19 -1.17 0.95
C GLU A 74 4.52 0.12 1.39
N LEU A 75 5.23 1.25 1.39
CA LEU A 75 4.63 2.52 1.78
C LEU A 75 3.65 3.05 0.72
N GLU A 76 2.57 3.65 1.21
CA GLU A 76 1.71 4.50 0.40
C GLU A 76 2.33 5.88 0.14
N LEU A 77 1.90 6.51 -0.95
CA LEU A 77 2.36 7.83 -1.38
C LEU A 77 1.18 8.82 -1.40
N TYR A 78 1.43 10.04 -0.96
CA TYR A 78 0.46 11.13 -0.92
C TYR A 78 0.94 12.33 -1.71
N TYR A 79 0.03 13.02 -2.38
CA TYR A 79 0.22 14.36 -2.92
C TYR A 79 -0.18 15.39 -1.88
N ARG A 80 0.74 16.28 -1.51
CA ARG A 80 0.49 17.39 -0.59
C ARG A 80 0.02 18.62 -1.36
N TRP A 81 -1.21 19.03 -1.10
CA TRP A 81 -1.81 20.23 -1.66
C TRP A 81 -1.25 21.52 -1.02
N PRO A 82 -1.27 22.66 -1.73
CA PRO A 82 -0.83 23.94 -1.18
C PRO A 82 -1.59 24.41 0.08
N ASN A 83 -2.85 23.96 0.25
CA ASN A 83 -3.65 24.23 1.44
C ASN A 83 -3.27 23.34 2.65
N GLY A 84 -2.31 22.43 2.49
CA GLY A 84 -1.83 21.53 3.54
C GLY A 84 -2.50 20.16 3.59
N THR A 85 -3.52 19.89 2.77
CA THR A 85 -4.18 18.57 2.74
C THR A 85 -3.43 17.57 1.86
N PHE A 86 -3.79 16.29 1.94
CA PHE A 86 -3.08 15.17 1.32
C PHE A 86 -4.05 14.28 0.55
N SER A 87 -3.82 14.06 -0.74
CA SER A 87 -4.55 13.04 -1.51
C SER A 87 -3.70 11.80 -1.70
N LEU A 88 -4.28 10.62 -1.51
CA LEU A 88 -3.59 9.37 -1.82
C LEU A 88 -3.28 9.30 -3.32
N VAL A 89 -2.05 8.92 -3.66
CA VAL A 89 -1.62 8.73 -5.04
C VAL A 89 -2.08 7.35 -5.53
N PRO A 90 -2.73 7.23 -6.70
CA PRO A 90 -3.10 5.94 -7.25
C PRO A 90 -1.89 5.03 -7.48
N ASN A 91 -2.06 3.75 -7.12
CA ASN A 91 -1.07 2.72 -7.30
C ASN A 91 -1.00 2.30 -8.77
N GLY A 92 0.20 2.32 -9.35
CA GLY A 92 0.48 1.81 -10.69
C GLY A 92 0.77 0.30 -10.72
N GLY A 93 0.87 -0.34 -9.55
CA GLY A 93 1.19 -1.77 -9.41
C GLY A 93 2.54 -2.00 -8.73
N LEU A 94 2.86 -3.27 -8.51
CA LEU A 94 4.14 -3.72 -7.98
C LEU A 94 4.72 -4.78 -8.90
N THR A 95 5.99 -4.65 -9.27
CA THR A 95 6.74 -5.75 -9.88
C THR A 95 7.80 -6.25 -8.92
N VAL A 96 7.76 -7.54 -8.60
CA VAL A 96 8.75 -8.22 -7.77
C VAL A 96 9.67 -9.04 -8.67
N TYR A 97 10.96 -8.77 -8.61
CA TYR A 97 11.99 -9.48 -9.34
C TYR A 97 12.76 -10.40 -8.40
N TYR A 98 13.03 -11.61 -8.88
CA TYR A 98 13.95 -12.56 -8.29
C TYR A 98 15.16 -12.66 -9.21
N ILE A 99 16.32 -12.24 -8.71
CA ILE A 99 17.48 -11.93 -9.55
C ILE A 99 18.69 -12.73 -9.10
N ALA A 100 19.32 -13.45 -10.04
CA ALA A 100 20.63 -14.06 -9.83
C ALA A 100 21.73 -13.16 -10.42
N ARG A 101 22.18 -12.17 -9.64
CA ARG A 101 23.34 -11.33 -10.01
C ARG A 101 24.61 -11.86 -9.35
N THR A 102 25.63 -12.16 -10.14
CA THR A 102 26.92 -12.68 -9.65
C THR A 102 27.99 -11.60 -9.48
N GLY A 103 27.84 -10.43 -10.11
CA GLY A 103 28.79 -9.31 -10.03
C GLY A 103 28.17 -7.91 -10.19
N ILE A 104 29.01 -6.87 -10.18
CA ILE A 104 28.63 -5.46 -10.42
C ILE A 104 28.35 -5.28 -11.91
N ASN A 105 27.17 -4.84 -12.32
CA ASN A 105 26.92 -4.45 -13.73
C ASN A 105 27.46 -5.47 -14.77
N GLY A 106 27.32 -6.78 -14.53
CA GLY A 106 27.85 -7.80 -15.44
C GLY A 106 29.38 -7.95 -15.45
N GLY A 107 30.07 -7.56 -14.36
CA GLY A 107 31.46 -7.90 -14.09
C GLY A 107 31.69 -9.42 -14.08
N PRO A 108 32.95 -9.88 -14.18
CA PRO A 108 33.30 -11.25 -14.58
C PRO A 108 32.39 -12.26 -13.88
N GLN A 109 31.67 -13.04 -14.70
CA GLN A 109 30.76 -14.09 -14.25
C GLN A 109 31.53 -15.02 -13.31
N HIS A 110 31.36 -14.83 -12.01
CA HIS A 110 31.64 -15.91 -11.08
C HIS A 110 30.56 -16.94 -11.38
N ALA A 111 30.98 -18.04 -12.02
CA ALA A 111 30.12 -19.17 -12.32
C ALA A 111 29.33 -19.52 -11.06
N ASN A 112 28.01 -19.33 -11.14
CA ASN A 112 26.99 -19.80 -10.21
C ASN A 112 27.46 -19.83 -8.73
N PRO A 113 27.52 -18.69 -8.00
CA PRO A 113 27.70 -18.76 -6.55
C PRO A 113 26.62 -19.70 -6.03
N ASN A 114 26.93 -20.60 -5.09
CA ASN A 114 26.03 -21.66 -4.65
C ASN A 114 24.74 -21.10 -4.02
N TRP A 115 23.79 -20.63 -4.85
CA TRP A 115 22.57 -19.95 -4.45
C TRP A 115 21.72 -20.93 -3.69
N GLN A 116 21.33 -20.54 -2.48
CA GLN A 116 20.38 -21.31 -1.70
C GLN A 116 18.98 -20.74 -1.90
N PRO A 117 17.94 -21.58 -1.93
CA PRO A 117 16.58 -21.09 -1.87
C PRO A 117 16.36 -20.31 -0.57
N PHE A 118 15.44 -19.35 -0.57
CA PHE A 118 15.05 -18.66 0.65
C PHE A 118 14.56 -19.70 1.68
N PRO A 119 15.11 -19.72 2.90
CA PRO A 119 14.63 -20.64 3.92
C PRO A 119 13.22 -20.24 4.35
N LYS A 120 12.33 -21.25 4.50
CA LYS A 120 10.95 -21.03 4.93
C LYS A 120 10.92 -20.27 6.25
N GLY A 121 10.16 -19.18 6.30
CA GLY A 121 10.02 -18.30 7.46
C GLY A 121 11.02 -17.15 7.52
N LEU A 122 11.95 -17.02 6.55
CA LEU A 122 12.86 -15.88 6.45
C LEU A 122 12.06 -14.57 6.37
N ARG A 123 12.42 -13.58 7.19
CA ARG A 123 11.81 -12.23 7.19
C ARG A 123 12.90 -11.20 7.04
N MET A 124 12.72 -10.19 6.20
CA MET A 124 13.69 -9.10 6.13
C MET A 124 13.05 -7.81 5.68
N ILE A 125 13.64 -6.70 6.12
CA ILE A 125 13.26 -5.34 5.75
C ILE A 125 14.43 -4.70 5.00
N ALA A 126 14.12 -4.03 3.90
CA ALA A 126 15.07 -3.25 3.13
C ALA A 126 14.67 -1.78 3.10
N GLY A 127 15.62 -0.86 3.25
CA GLY A 127 15.34 0.57 3.45
C GLY A 127 15.12 0.95 4.92
N ASP A 128 14.85 2.24 5.17
CA ASP A 128 14.68 2.78 6.51
C ASP A 128 13.59 3.86 6.56
N PRO A 129 12.41 3.61 7.16
CA PRO A 129 11.31 4.58 7.21
C PRO A 129 11.67 5.87 7.95
N MET A 130 12.73 5.90 8.74
CA MET A 130 13.12 7.08 9.51
C MET A 130 14.10 7.99 8.75
N ARG A 131 14.62 7.55 7.61
CA ARG A 131 15.67 8.27 6.87
C ARG A 131 15.11 9.43 6.04
N ARG A 132 15.81 10.58 6.05
CA ARG A 132 15.53 11.77 5.21
C ARG A 132 16.76 12.30 4.47
N ASN A 133 17.87 11.58 4.52
CA ASN A 133 19.10 11.97 3.86
C ASN A 133 19.81 10.79 3.19
N PHE A 134 20.72 11.12 2.29
CA PHE A 134 21.52 10.16 1.56
C PHE A 134 23.00 10.26 1.94
N ASN A 135 23.63 9.11 2.15
CA ASN A 135 25.06 9.02 2.41
C ASN A 135 25.66 8.06 1.38
N GLN A 136 26.44 8.62 0.45
CA GLN A 136 27.10 7.88 -0.63
C GLN A 136 28.00 6.75 -0.12
N SER A 137 28.50 6.83 1.11
CA SER A 137 29.41 5.83 1.69
C SER A 137 28.69 4.63 2.30
N ILE A 138 27.36 4.69 2.44
CA ILE A 138 26.54 3.64 3.07
C ILE A 138 25.83 2.85 1.97
N ILE A 139 26.12 1.55 1.89
CA ILE A 139 25.64 0.67 0.81
C ILE A 139 24.12 0.54 0.80
N GLU A 140 23.50 0.50 1.98
CA GLU A 140 22.04 0.43 2.19
C GLU A 140 21.31 1.66 1.64
N HIS A 141 22.00 2.79 1.48
CA HIS A 141 21.39 4.00 0.90
C HIS A 141 21.23 3.87 -0.60
N HIS A 142 22.12 3.14 -1.28
CA HIS A 142 22.04 2.84 -2.72
C HIS A 142 20.97 1.82 -3.07
N ALA A 143 20.49 1.07 -2.08
CA ALA A 143 19.46 0.06 -2.27
C ALA A 143 18.07 0.65 -2.58
N ILE A 144 17.88 1.95 -2.35
CA ILE A 144 16.66 2.68 -2.65
C ILE A 144 16.92 3.64 -3.81
N SER A 145 16.10 3.54 -4.85
CA SER A 145 16.18 4.42 -6.02
C SER A 145 14.79 4.78 -6.54
N LEU A 146 14.76 5.82 -7.35
CA LEU A 146 13.59 6.37 -8.00
C LEU A 146 13.93 6.60 -9.47
N THR A 147 13.08 6.08 -10.35
CA THR A 147 13.12 6.37 -11.79
C THR A 147 11.88 7.18 -12.17
N ASP A 148 12.09 8.35 -12.77
CA ASP A 148 11.03 9.17 -13.36
C ASP A 148 10.77 8.76 -14.81
N PHE A 149 9.50 8.71 -15.21
CA PHE A 149 9.05 8.37 -16.56
C PHE A 149 8.95 9.58 -17.50
N GLY A 150 9.66 10.67 -17.18
CA GLY A 150 9.81 11.85 -18.01
C GLY A 150 10.29 11.56 -19.44
N MET A 151 10.02 12.50 -20.35
CA MET A 151 10.59 12.53 -21.70
C MET A 151 11.39 13.84 -21.88
N PRO A 152 12.72 13.78 -22.03
CA PRO A 152 13.58 12.57 -22.10
C PRO A 152 13.65 11.80 -20.76
N PRO A 153 14.02 10.51 -20.77
CA PRO A 153 14.18 9.71 -19.55
C PRO A 153 15.15 10.38 -18.57
N ALA A 154 14.74 10.55 -17.32
CA ALA A 154 15.61 11.09 -16.28
C ALA A 154 16.55 9.99 -15.74
N PRO A 155 17.76 10.36 -15.26
CA PRO A 155 18.61 9.41 -14.56
C PRO A 155 17.91 8.91 -13.28
N GLU A 156 18.25 7.68 -12.86
CA GLU A 156 17.84 7.17 -11.55
C GLU A 156 18.46 8.03 -10.43
N THR A 157 17.68 8.26 -9.39
CA THR A 157 18.09 9.07 -8.23
C THR A 157 17.72 8.34 -6.94
N ASN A 158 18.33 8.66 -5.80
CA ASN A 158 18.03 7.96 -4.55
C ASN A 158 16.88 8.59 -3.74
N GLY A 159 16.35 9.73 -4.20
CA GLY A 159 15.29 10.48 -3.52
C GLY A 159 14.55 11.39 -4.49
N PHE A 160 13.48 12.00 -4.02
CA PHE A 160 12.67 12.90 -4.82
C PHE A 160 13.49 14.10 -5.29
N GLN A 161 13.40 14.40 -6.59
CA GLN A 161 13.97 15.61 -7.16
C GLN A 161 13.02 16.80 -6.94
N THR A 162 13.59 18.00 -6.83
CA THR A 162 12.84 19.25 -6.65
C THR A 162 12.64 20.01 -7.96
N ASP A 163 13.05 19.43 -9.09
CA ASP A 163 12.94 20.10 -10.38
C ASP A 163 11.47 20.20 -10.86
N ARG A 164 11.20 21.16 -11.74
CA ARG A 164 9.84 21.48 -12.20
C ARG A 164 9.23 20.42 -13.13
N HIS A 165 10.05 19.58 -13.75
CA HIS A 165 9.63 18.61 -14.76
C HIS A 165 9.54 17.18 -14.22
N PHE A 166 10.08 16.96 -13.03
CA PHE A 166 10.14 15.68 -12.36
C PHE A 166 8.74 15.09 -12.16
N CYS A 167 8.61 13.80 -12.47
CA CYS A 167 7.45 12.97 -12.19
C CYS A 167 6.18 13.30 -13.00
N LYS A 168 6.26 14.10 -14.07
CA LYS A 168 5.06 14.48 -14.85
C LYS A 168 4.27 13.28 -15.40
N ASN A 169 4.96 12.20 -15.74
CA ASN A 169 4.37 11.01 -16.36
C ASN A 169 4.26 9.81 -15.39
N GLY A 170 4.41 10.06 -14.08
CA GLY A 170 4.59 8.98 -13.11
C GLY A 170 6.06 8.73 -12.79
N PHE A 171 6.28 7.95 -11.74
CA PHE A 171 7.59 7.44 -11.37
C PHE A 171 7.44 6.05 -10.75
N ARG A 172 8.56 5.34 -10.65
CA ARG A 172 8.68 4.16 -9.79
C ARG A 172 9.68 4.39 -8.69
N MET A 173 9.35 3.93 -7.50
CA MET A 173 10.32 3.74 -6.43
C MET A 173 10.72 2.29 -6.38
N GLN A 174 11.97 2.05 -6.01
CA GLN A 174 12.59 0.77 -6.14
C GLN A 174 13.35 0.44 -4.86
N VAL A 175 13.31 -0.83 -4.45
CA VAL A 175 14.07 -1.32 -3.29
C VAL A 175 14.71 -2.66 -3.60
N PHE A 176 16.03 -2.75 -3.40
CA PHE A 176 16.78 -3.99 -3.39
C PHE A 176 16.90 -4.53 -1.96
N PHE A 177 16.57 -5.79 -1.76
CA PHE A 177 16.75 -6.47 -0.49
C PHE A 177 18.18 -7.01 -0.32
N PRO A 178 18.67 -7.15 0.91
CA PRO A 178 19.93 -7.82 1.18
C PRO A 178 19.88 -9.28 0.70
N MET A 179 21.02 -9.77 0.20
CA MET A 179 21.13 -11.05 -0.53
C MET A 179 21.99 -12.09 0.19
N CYS A 180 22.58 -11.71 1.32
CA CYS A 180 23.54 -12.52 2.05
C CYS A 180 22.96 -12.87 3.42
N TRP A 181 22.77 -14.16 3.69
CA TRP A 181 22.18 -14.69 4.91
C TRP A 181 23.24 -15.29 5.84
N ASN A 182 23.05 -15.13 7.15
CA ASN A 182 23.98 -15.61 8.17
C ASN A 182 23.94 -17.13 8.42
N ASN A 183 23.05 -17.87 7.74
CA ASN A 183 22.84 -19.31 7.88
C ASN A 183 22.42 -19.77 9.28
N LYS A 184 21.86 -18.88 10.09
CA LYS A 184 21.51 -19.16 11.49
C LYS A 184 20.08 -18.76 11.81
N SER A 185 19.73 -17.50 11.57
CA SER A 185 18.46 -16.92 12.03
C SER A 185 17.57 -16.59 10.86
N LEU A 186 16.32 -17.02 10.90
CA LEU A 186 15.30 -16.64 9.91
C LEU A 186 14.77 -15.21 10.11
N ASP A 187 15.05 -14.63 11.26
CA ASP A 187 14.61 -13.31 11.65
C ASP A 187 15.52 -12.80 12.77
N SER A 188 15.66 -11.48 12.90
CA SER A 188 16.38 -10.83 14.00
C SER A 188 15.46 -9.79 14.65
N PRO A 189 15.73 -9.34 15.89
CA PRO A 189 14.86 -8.35 16.55
C PRO A 189 14.68 -7.04 15.77
N ASP A 190 15.65 -6.69 14.92
CA ASP A 190 15.63 -5.53 14.02
C ASP A 190 15.21 -5.87 12.58
N HIS A 191 14.85 -7.14 12.31
CA HIS A 191 14.51 -7.69 11.00
C HIS A 191 15.58 -7.46 9.90
N ARG A 192 16.81 -7.13 10.30
CA ARG A 192 17.90 -6.71 9.39
C ARG A 192 19.20 -7.45 9.65
N SER A 193 19.69 -7.49 10.89
CA SER A 193 21.04 -7.98 11.25
C SER A 193 21.36 -9.46 10.94
N HIS A 194 20.36 -10.27 10.59
CA HIS A 194 20.57 -11.64 10.11
C HIS A 194 20.80 -11.73 8.59
N MET A 195 20.67 -10.59 7.89
CA MET A 195 20.92 -10.38 6.48
C MET A 195 21.99 -9.30 6.28
N ALA A 196 22.67 -9.32 5.14
CA ALA A 196 23.59 -8.27 4.73
C ALA A 196 23.52 -8.02 3.22
N TYR A 197 23.83 -6.79 2.83
CA TYR A 197 24.15 -6.49 1.44
C TYR A 197 25.51 -7.11 1.08
N PRO A 198 25.69 -7.57 -0.16
CA PRO A 198 27.00 -7.93 -0.67
C PRO A 198 27.90 -6.69 -0.81
N SER A 199 29.11 -6.84 -1.36
CA SER A 199 30.02 -5.71 -1.62
C SER A 199 29.41 -4.57 -2.44
N HIS A 200 28.31 -4.84 -3.17
CA HIS A 200 27.43 -3.84 -3.78
C HIS A 200 25.96 -4.13 -3.45
N TYR A 201 25.12 -3.10 -3.40
CA TYR A 201 23.73 -3.23 -2.93
C TYR A 201 22.88 -4.22 -3.75
N ASN A 202 23.28 -4.52 -5.00
CA ASN A 202 22.55 -5.38 -5.92
C ASN A 202 23.40 -6.53 -6.50
N GLY A 203 24.60 -6.79 -5.95
CA GLY A 203 25.52 -7.78 -6.51
C GLY A 203 26.89 -7.80 -5.83
N GLY A 204 27.78 -8.69 -6.27
CA GLY A 204 29.12 -8.85 -5.67
C GLY A 204 29.15 -9.83 -4.50
N ASP A 205 30.22 -9.80 -3.71
CA ASP A 205 30.55 -10.85 -2.74
C ASP A 205 29.83 -10.68 -1.42
N CYS A 206 29.39 -11.81 -0.84
CA CYS A 206 28.83 -11.81 0.50
C CYS A 206 29.93 -11.67 1.56
N PRO A 207 29.70 -10.89 2.63
CA PRO A 207 30.67 -10.79 3.71
C PRO A 207 30.80 -12.13 4.45
N PRO A 208 31.95 -12.43 5.08
CA PRO A 208 32.16 -13.67 5.85
C PRO A 208 31.14 -13.89 6.98
N SER A 209 30.54 -12.81 7.49
CA SER A 209 29.47 -12.88 8.51
C SER A 209 28.15 -13.41 7.97
N HIS A 210 27.93 -13.33 6.65
CA HIS A 210 26.70 -13.72 5.97
C HIS A 210 27.02 -14.57 4.72
N PRO A 211 27.58 -15.79 4.89
CA PRO A 211 28.20 -16.51 3.79
C PRO A 211 27.21 -17.14 2.80
N VAL A 212 25.92 -17.23 3.14
CA VAL A 212 24.93 -17.90 2.29
C VAL A 212 24.30 -16.90 1.33
N ARG A 213 24.52 -17.12 0.02
CA ARG A 213 23.93 -16.33 -1.05
C ARG A 213 22.49 -16.77 -1.32
N LEU A 214 21.53 -15.84 -1.21
CA LEU A 214 20.13 -16.01 -1.59
C LEU A 214 19.82 -15.20 -2.85
N PRO A 215 18.86 -15.62 -3.70
CA PRO A 215 18.42 -14.81 -4.84
C PRO A 215 18.10 -13.38 -4.42
N GLY A 216 18.41 -12.41 -5.27
CA GLY A 216 18.12 -11.00 -5.00
C GLY A 216 16.64 -10.73 -5.16
N ILE A 217 16.06 -10.02 -4.21
CA ILE A 217 14.69 -9.53 -4.32
C ILE A 217 14.75 -8.05 -4.64
N PHE A 218 14.00 -7.65 -5.65
CA PHE A 218 13.94 -6.28 -6.11
C PHE A 218 12.51 -5.89 -6.39
N TYR A 219 12.02 -4.84 -5.72
CA TYR A 219 10.67 -4.33 -5.91
C TYR A 219 10.70 -3.08 -6.78
N GLU A 220 9.74 -2.98 -7.69
CA GLU A 220 9.40 -1.76 -8.40
C GLU A 220 7.96 -1.38 -8.10
N ALA A 221 7.79 -0.36 -7.26
CA ALA A 221 6.51 0.22 -6.90
C ALA A 221 6.19 1.40 -7.82
N PHE A 222 5.13 1.29 -8.61
CA PHE A 222 4.73 2.31 -9.57
C PHE A 222 3.72 3.27 -8.94
N TYR A 223 3.89 4.58 -9.20
CA TYR A 223 2.99 5.62 -8.73
C TYR A 223 2.50 6.47 -9.90
N SER A 224 1.17 6.49 -10.09
CA SER A 224 0.52 7.28 -11.13
C SER A 224 0.24 8.68 -10.61
N VAL A 225 1.06 9.63 -11.04
CA VAL A 225 0.99 11.01 -10.53
C VAL A 225 0.63 12.05 -11.59
N ASP A 226 0.44 11.62 -12.82
CA ASP A 226 0.06 12.43 -13.99
C ASP A 226 -1.22 13.25 -13.78
N GLN A 227 -2.13 12.77 -12.93
CA GLN A 227 -3.37 13.45 -12.56
C GLN A 227 -3.18 14.66 -11.61
N PHE A 228 -2.03 14.80 -10.97
CA PHE A 228 -1.78 15.88 -10.01
C PHE A 228 -1.13 17.11 -10.66
N PRO A 229 -1.34 18.32 -10.12
CA PRO A 229 -0.63 19.50 -10.62
C PRO A 229 0.89 19.38 -10.43
N HIS A 230 1.62 19.49 -11.54
CA HIS A 230 3.08 19.47 -11.58
C HIS A 230 3.68 20.87 -11.80
N GLY A 231 4.94 21.03 -11.42
CA GLY A 231 5.74 22.17 -11.87
C GLY A 231 5.47 23.49 -11.16
N GLN A 232 5.18 23.46 -9.85
CA GLN A 232 5.15 24.66 -9.00
C GLN A 232 6.50 24.92 -8.31
N GLY A 233 7.58 24.26 -8.75
CA GLY A 233 8.95 24.46 -8.22
C GLY A 233 9.21 23.80 -6.86
N ILE A 234 8.24 23.06 -6.33
CA ILE A 234 8.34 22.28 -5.09
C ILE A 234 7.85 20.88 -5.41
N GLN A 235 8.60 19.86 -4.97
CA GLN A 235 8.17 18.48 -4.98
C GLN A 235 6.98 18.27 -4.04
N PRO A 236 5.77 17.90 -4.52
CA PRO A 236 4.58 17.80 -3.67
C PRO A 236 4.35 16.40 -3.09
N PHE A 237 5.11 15.38 -3.51
CA PHE A 237 4.87 14.02 -3.03
C PHE A 237 5.56 13.72 -1.69
N VAL A 238 4.85 12.98 -0.84
CA VAL A 238 5.29 12.57 0.49
C VAL A 238 4.91 11.11 0.71
N LEU A 239 5.82 10.30 1.22
CA LEU A 239 5.51 8.94 1.67
C LEU A 239 4.67 8.97 2.95
N SER A 240 3.90 7.92 3.19
CA SER A 240 2.97 7.81 4.32
C SER A 240 3.62 7.93 5.71
N ASN A 241 4.93 7.70 5.81
CA ASN A 241 5.76 7.92 7.00
C ASN A 241 6.18 9.40 7.20
N GLY A 242 5.62 10.33 6.43
CA GLY A 242 5.93 11.76 6.51
C GLY A 242 7.25 12.15 5.84
N ASP A 243 7.73 11.36 4.89
CA ASP A 243 8.96 11.64 4.15
C ASP A 243 8.72 12.40 2.83
N PRO A 244 9.08 13.70 2.74
CA PRO A 244 9.03 14.48 1.51
C PRO A 244 10.30 14.36 0.66
N THR A 245 11.26 13.51 1.03
CA THR A 245 12.58 13.35 0.39
C THR A 245 12.72 12.03 -0.38
N GLY A 246 11.90 11.02 -0.08
CA GLY A 246 11.90 9.71 -0.72
C GLY A 246 12.93 8.71 -0.17
N TYR A 247 13.87 9.16 0.68
CA TYR A 247 14.90 8.30 1.27
C TYR A 247 14.36 7.31 2.31
N GLY A 248 13.16 7.58 2.83
CA GLY A 248 12.41 6.80 3.79
C GLY A 248 11.63 5.64 3.19
N PHE A 249 11.75 5.39 1.88
CA PHE A 249 11.12 4.24 1.25
C PHE A 249 11.75 2.94 1.77
N HIS A 250 10.90 1.95 2.01
CA HIS A 250 11.28 0.63 2.49
C HIS A 250 10.32 -0.42 1.93
N GLY A 251 10.72 -1.67 2.00
CA GLY A 251 9.87 -2.80 1.67
C GLY A 251 10.10 -3.97 2.61
N ASP A 252 9.06 -4.77 2.76
CA ASP A 252 9.03 -5.93 3.64
C ASP A 252 8.99 -7.21 2.83
N PHE A 253 9.77 -8.20 3.25
CA PHE A 253 9.77 -9.53 2.66
C PHE A 253 9.58 -10.61 3.71
N LEU A 254 8.72 -11.56 3.38
CA LEU A 254 8.53 -12.78 4.13
C LEU A 254 8.45 -13.98 3.20
N MET A 255 9.21 -15.02 3.53
CA MET A 255 9.14 -16.32 2.89
C MET A 255 8.11 -17.23 3.57
N ILE A 256 6.90 -17.37 3.02
CA ILE A 256 5.88 -18.35 3.48
C ILE A 256 5.25 -19.12 2.33
N VAL A 257 4.89 -20.39 2.59
CA VAL A 257 4.04 -21.17 1.67
C VAL A 257 2.59 -20.79 1.93
N ALA A 258 1.94 -20.18 0.95
CA ALA A 258 0.52 -19.80 1.00
C ALA A 258 -0.26 -20.44 -0.18
N PHE A 259 -1.59 -20.30 -0.16
CA PHE A 259 -2.51 -21.11 -1.00
C PHE A 259 -3.23 -20.35 -2.13
N PHE A 260 -3.21 -18.99 -2.18
CA PHE A 260 -3.71 -18.16 -3.29
C PHE A 260 -2.85 -16.90 -3.52
N LEU A 261 -2.68 -16.48 -4.78
CA LEU A 261 -1.82 -15.35 -5.22
C LEU A 261 -2.63 -14.34 -6.07
N HIS A 262 -2.53 -13.04 -5.73
CA HIS A 262 -3.15 -11.88 -6.43
C HIS A 262 -2.25 -11.25 -7.51
N CYS A 263 -1.08 -11.82 -7.73
CA CYS A 263 -0.13 -11.37 -8.72
C CYS A 263 -0.05 -12.34 -9.91
N LYS A 264 0.14 -11.79 -11.11
CA LYS A 264 0.44 -12.55 -12.33
C LYS A 264 1.92 -12.91 -12.38
N ILE A 265 2.21 -14.04 -13.00
CA ILE A 265 3.51 -14.32 -13.58
C ILE A 265 3.38 -13.97 -15.08
N ASP A 266 4.10 -12.96 -15.55
CA ASP A 266 3.90 -12.26 -16.84
C ASP A 266 3.91 -13.19 -18.09
N PRO A 267 2.80 -13.33 -18.83
CA PRO A 267 2.73 -14.07 -20.09
C PRO A 267 2.51 -13.12 -21.27
N SER A 268 3.55 -12.84 -22.06
CA SER A 268 3.33 -12.18 -23.35
C SER A 268 2.80 -13.18 -24.40
N ILE A 269 1.50 -13.01 -24.67
CA ILE A 269 0.64 -13.41 -25.82
C ILE A 269 0.14 -14.88 -25.91
N GLY A 270 -1.20 -15.05 -25.87
CA GLY A 270 -1.93 -16.01 -26.72
C GLY A 270 -2.77 -17.13 -26.05
N HIS A 271 -4.09 -16.92 -26.02
CA HIS A 271 -5.20 -17.90 -25.96
C HIS A 271 -5.66 -18.57 -24.63
N ARG A 272 -7.01 -18.58 -24.49
CA ARG A 272 -7.83 -19.09 -23.39
C ARG A 272 -7.86 -20.62 -23.36
N ILE A 273 -7.79 -21.24 -22.18
CA ILE A 273 -8.44 -22.54 -21.83
C ILE A 273 -8.75 -22.51 -20.32
N TYR A 274 -9.93 -23.04 -19.95
CA TYR A 274 -10.40 -23.31 -18.58
C TYR A 274 -9.86 -24.66 -18.09
N GLY A 275 -9.43 -24.76 -16.83
CA GLY A 275 -9.05 -26.05 -16.22
C GLY A 275 -8.44 -25.90 -14.82
N THR A 276 -9.13 -26.47 -13.83
CA THR A 276 -8.86 -26.44 -12.39
C THR A 276 -7.61 -27.24 -12.00
N VAL A 277 -6.55 -26.59 -11.50
CA VAL A 277 -5.48 -27.20 -10.69
C VAL A 277 -5.00 -26.17 -9.66
N PHE A 278 -5.11 -26.52 -8.38
CA PHE A 278 -4.78 -25.70 -7.20
C PHE A 278 -3.29 -25.86 -6.83
N ILE A 279 -2.60 -24.73 -6.55
CA ILE A 279 -1.48 -24.47 -5.61
C ILE A 279 -0.92 -23.08 -5.98
N LEU A 280 -0.97 -22.10 -5.08
CA LEU A 280 -0.68 -20.69 -5.40
C LEU A 280 -0.02 -19.95 -4.23
N GLN A 281 1.24 -19.55 -4.37
CA GLN A 281 2.08 -19.12 -3.25
C GLN A 281 2.38 -17.62 -3.27
N VAL A 282 2.18 -16.97 -2.12
CA VAL A 282 2.45 -15.56 -1.80
C VAL A 282 3.95 -15.35 -1.64
N ASN A 283 4.66 -15.23 -2.76
CA ASN A 283 6.10 -14.98 -2.85
C ASN A 283 7.04 -15.96 -2.10
N GLY A 284 6.52 -16.91 -1.33
CA GLY A 284 7.24 -18.06 -0.84
C GLY A 284 7.04 -19.25 -1.76
N TRP A 285 7.91 -19.30 -2.74
CA TRP A 285 8.06 -20.42 -3.64
C TRP A 285 8.36 -21.70 -2.85
N ASP A 286 7.79 -22.82 -3.29
CA ASP A 286 8.29 -24.11 -2.84
C ASP A 286 9.81 -24.15 -3.01
N THR A 287 10.54 -24.50 -1.95
CA THR A 287 12.00 -24.52 -1.97
C THR A 287 12.53 -25.42 -3.08
N ASP A 288 11.80 -26.47 -3.44
CA ASP A 288 12.16 -27.39 -4.51
C ASP A 288 11.87 -26.80 -5.89
N VAL A 289 10.85 -25.96 -6.03
CA VAL A 289 10.64 -25.16 -7.24
C VAL A 289 11.77 -24.16 -7.41
N VAL A 290 12.15 -23.41 -6.36
CA VAL A 290 13.27 -22.44 -6.45
C VAL A 290 14.58 -23.15 -6.78
N LYS A 291 14.89 -24.27 -6.12
CA LYS A 291 16.06 -25.09 -6.46
C LYS A 291 16.02 -25.55 -7.92
N SER A 292 14.86 -25.99 -8.40
CA SER A 292 14.70 -26.41 -9.80
C SER A 292 14.92 -25.24 -10.76
N VAL A 293 14.41 -24.04 -10.43
CA VAL A 293 14.62 -22.83 -11.24
C VAL A 293 16.09 -22.43 -11.27
N ILE A 294 16.78 -22.49 -10.13
CA ILE A 294 18.22 -22.18 -10.03
C ILE A 294 19.05 -23.20 -10.84
N ALA A 295 18.61 -24.46 -10.90
CA ALA A 295 19.34 -25.54 -11.57
C ALA A 295 19.03 -25.72 -13.07
N ASP A 296 17.95 -25.10 -13.59
CA ASP A 296 17.46 -25.34 -14.95
C ASP A 296 17.86 -24.23 -15.93
N ASP A 297 18.60 -24.61 -16.98
CA ASP A 297 19.10 -23.69 -18.02
C ASP A 297 17.99 -22.98 -18.81
N SER A 298 16.76 -23.51 -18.85
CA SER A 298 15.60 -22.85 -19.49
C SER A 298 15.14 -21.59 -18.74
N CYS A 299 15.49 -21.50 -17.45
CA CYS A 299 15.21 -20.35 -16.58
C CYS A 299 16.39 -19.38 -16.50
N ASN A 300 17.57 -19.83 -16.92
CA ASN A 300 18.77 -19.02 -16.92
C ASN A 300 18.73 -17.98 -18.05
N ALA A 301 18.58 -16.71 -17.68
CA ALA A 301 18.58 -15.61 -18.62
C ALA A 301 19.99 -15.22 -19.13
N GLU A 302 21.08 -15.71 -18.53
CA GLU A 302 22.43 -15.57 -19.11
C GLU A 302 22.54 -16.33 -20.44
N ASN A 303 21.83 -17.45 -20.56
CA ASN A 303 21.88 -18.33 -21.73
C ASN A 303 20.72 -18.10 -22.73
N THR A 304 19.71 -17.31 -22.36
CA THR A 304 18.49 -17.10 -23.16
C THR A 304 17.82 -15.74 -22.92
N ASP A 305 17.06 -15.20 -23.88
CA ASP A 305 16.15 -14.05 -23.65
C ASP A 305 14.88 -14.43 -22.83
N ASN A 306 14.93 -15.54 -22.07
CA ASN A 306 13.74 -16.19 -21.51
C ASN A 306 13.59 -16.08 -19.98
N GLY A 307 14.57 -15.62 -19.19
CA GLY A 307 14.35 -15.40 -17.73
C GLY A 307 13.35 -14.29 -17.41
N ASN A 308 13.01 -13.45 -18.40
CA ASN A 308 11.86 -12.52 -18.34
C ASN A 308 10.52 -13.14 -18.77
N LYS A 309 10.53 -14.41 -19.19
CA LYS A 309 9.39 -15.16 -19.76
C LYS A 309 9.19 -16.45 -18.97
N PRO A 310 8.60 -16.39 -17.77
CA PRO A 310 8.42 -17.56 -16.91
C PRO A 310 7.70 -18.74 -17.59
N GLN A 311 6.88 -18.48 -18.61
CA GLN A 311 6.23 -19.49 -19.46
C GLN A 311 7.20 -20.37 -20.26
N LYS A 312 8.45 -19.93 -20.41
CA LYS A 312 9.53 -20.64 -21.10
C LYS A 312 10.50 -21.32 -20.13
N CYS A 313 10.46 -20.98 -18.85
CA CYS A 313 11.19 -21.68 -17.79
C CYS A 313 10.39 -22.92 -17.40
N LEU A 314 10.93 -24.12 -17.67
CA LEU A 314 10.20 -25.39 -17.48
C LEU A 314 9.70 -25.58 -16.04
N PRO A 315 10.51 -25.34 -14.99
CA PRO A 315 10.04 -25.33 -13.60
C PRO A 315 8.93 -24.32 -13.29
N LEU A 316 8.90 -23.15 -13.94
CA LEU A 316 7.90 -22.10 -13.67
C LEU A 316 6.64 -22.22 -14.52
N LYS A 317 6.74 -22.86 -15.70
CA LYS A 317 5.65 -23.01 -16.66
C LYS A 317 4.33 -23.51 -16.05
N PRO A 318 4.31 -24.49 -15.12
CA PRO A 318 3.07 -24.94 -14.48
C PRO A 318 2.39 -23.86 -13.61
N PHE A 319 3.13 -22.86 -13.15
CA PHE A 319 2.65 -21.82 -12.24
C PHE A 319 2.22 -20.54 -12.97
N VAL A 320 2.48 -20.43 -14.28
CA VAL A 320 2.12 -19.25 -15.07
C VAL A 320 0.61 -19.21 -15.30
N LYS A 321 -0.04 -18.19 -14.74
CA LYS A 321 -1.46 -17.90 -14.99
C LYS A 321 -1.67 -17.00 -16.20
N THR A 322 -2.68 -17.31 -17.00
CA THR A 322 -3.10 -16.48 -18.14
C THR A 322 -4.18 -15.44 -17.79
N ARG A 323 -4.75 -15.50 -16.58
CA ARG A 323 -5.73 -14.53 -16.05
C ARG A 323 -5.40 -14.17 -14.59
N VAL A 324 -5.77 -12.95 -14.17
CA VAL A 324 -5.89 -12.66 -12.73
C VAL A 324 -7.14 -13.40 -12.27
N ASP A 325 -7.10 -14.05 -11.12
CA ASP A 325 -8.34 -14.40 -10.46
C ASP A 325 -8.87 -13.08 -9.88
N ASP A 326 -9.92 -12.53 -10.49
CA ASP A 326 -10.54 -11.28 -10.05
C ASP A 326 -11.11 -11.38 -8.60
N ASP A 327 -11.08 -12.59 -8.02
CA ASP A 327 -11.60 -12.95 -6.70
C ASP A 327 -10.49 -13.17 -5.64
N CYS A 328 -9.27 -12.66 -5.82
CA CYS A 328 -8.24 -12.75 -4.78
C CYS A 328 -8.50 -11.72 -3.68
N GLU A 329 -9.57 -11.93 -2.91
CA GLU A 329 -9.88 -11.18 -1.69
C GLU A 329 -9.06 -11.74 -0.53
N LEU A 330 -8.67 -10.89 0.42
CA LEU A 330 -8.05 -11.32 1.67
C LEU A 330 -8.86 -12.43 2.33
N ALA A 331 -8.19 -13.56 2.63
CA ALA A 331 -8.77 -14.70 3.33
C ALA A 331 -9.27 -14.34 4.73
N ARG A 332 -8.72 -13.26 5.32
CA ARG A 332 -9.21 -12.65 6.55
C ARG A 332 -9.30 -11.15 6.35
N PRO A 333 -10.51 -10.57 6.37
CA PRO A 333 -10.66 -9.13 6.27
C PRO A 333 -9.91 -8.44 7.41
N ILE A 334 -9.12 -7.44 7.06
CA ILE A 334 -8.47 -6.56 8.02
C ILE A 334 -9.33 -5.31 8.11
N PRO A 335 -9.95 -5.04 9.28
CA PRO A 335 -10.76 -3.85 9.43
C PRO A 335 -9.87 -2.62 9.23
N LEU A 336 -10.30 -1.70 8.38
CA LEU A 336 -9.64 -0.41 8.25
C LEU A 336 -10.04 0.48 9.43
N THR A 337 -9.06 1.06 10.10
CA THR A 337 -9.22 1.73 11.39
C THR A 337 -9.26 3.25 11.30
N GLU A 338 -9.08 3.82 10.10
CA GLU A 338 -9.15 5.27 9.88
C GLU A 338 -9.30 5.66 8.40
N ASN A 339 -9.64 6.94 8.16
CA ASN A 339 -9.60 7.53 6.82
C ASN A 339 -8.14 7.70 6.35
N ILE A 340 -7.78 7.03 5.25
CA ILE A 340 -6.43 7.10 4.66
C ILE A 340 -6.38 7.94 3.36
N GLY A 341 -7.43 8.68 3.03
CA GLY A 341 -7.46 9.56 1.85
C GLY A 341 -7.68 8.86 0.52
N MET A 342 -8.38 7.73 0.50
CA MET A 342 -8.68 6.93 -0.70
C MET A 342 -9.50 7.68 -1.76
N ILE A 343 -10.33 8.63 -1.34
CA ILE A 343 -11.26 9.36 -2.24
C ILE A 343 -11.07 10.86 -2.17
N GLU A 344 -10.91 11.40 -0.98
CA GLU A 344 -10.78 12.83 -0.75
C GLU A 344 -9.48 13.16 -0.04
N PRO A 345 -8.99 14.41 -0.17
CA PRO A 345 -7.86 14.86 0.61
C PRO A 345 -8.13 14.76 2.13
N ILE A 346 -7.13 14.34 2.89
CA ILE A 346 -7.11 14.34 4.36
C ILE A 346 -6.23 15.49 4.86
N ASP A 347 -6.51 16.15 5.97
CA ASP A 347 -5.69 17.31 6.39
C ASP A 347 -4.38 16.93 7.11
N ARG A 348 -4.14 15.64 7.37
CA ARG A 348 -2.84 15.12 7.83
C ARG A 348 -2.64 13.67 7.39
N LEU A 349 -1.40 13.22 7.36
CA LEU A 349 -1.08 11.80 7.12
C LEU A 349 -1.59 10.91 8.28
N PRO A 350 -2.09 9.70 8.00
CA PRO A 350 -2.56 8.78 9.04
C PRO A 350 -1.45 8.40 10.03
N GLY A 351 -1.81 8.15 11.28
CA GLY A 351 -0.83 7.96 12.37
C GLY A 351 -0.07 9.23 12.74
N CYS A 352 1.10 9.06 13.36
CA CYS A 352 1.96 10.17 13.78
C CYS A 352 3.09 10.35 12.74
N ASN A 353 2.72 10.94 11.60
CA ASN A 353 3.63 11.12 10.47
C ASN A 353 3.72 12.61 10.06
N PRO A 354 4.28 13.48 10.92
CA PRO A 354 4.54 14.85 10.53
C PRO A 354 5.55 14.90 9.37
N ILE A 355 5.40 15.90 8.51
CA ILE A 355 6.36 16.13 7.43
C ILE A 355 7.70 16.54 8.05
N THR A 356 8.73 15.73 7.80
CA THR A 356 10.06 15.91 8.40
C THR A 356 11.13 15.88 7.32
N TYR A 357 12.05 16.85 7.36
CA TYR A 357 13.21 16.93 6.45
C TYR A 357 14.52 16.46 7.11
N SER A 358 14.53 16.33 8.44
CA SER A 358 15.54 15.60 9.20
C SER A 358 15.06 14.19 9.49
N ASN A 359 15.98 13.26 9.75
CA ASN A 359 15.61 11.89 10.14
C ASN A 359 14.50 11.91 11.20
N ALA A 360 13.44 11.16 10.94
CA ALA A 360 12.25 11.18 11.76
C ALA A 360 12.51 10.53 13.13
N VAL A 361 11.67 10.85 14.11
CA VAL A 361 11.71 10.25 15.45
C VAL A 361 10.44 9.44 15.65
N MET A 362 10.58 8.24 16.24
CA MET A 362 9.44 7.35 16.52
C MET A 362 8.48 7.97 17.53
N CYS A 363 7.18 7.76 17.32
CA CYS A 363 6.11 8.45 18.04
C CYS A 363 5.93 8.08 19.52
N SER A 364 6.68 7.11 20.04
CA SER A 364 6.66 6.70 21.45
C SER A 364 7.19 7.77 22.43
N GLN A 365 7.59 8.95 21.94
CA GLN A 365 8.00 10.11 22.75
C GLN A 365 6.97 11.26 22.76
N GLY A 366 5.67 10.95 22.86
CA GLY A 366 4.64 11.94 23.21
C GLY A 366 4.18 12.88 22.08
N ALA A 367 4.30 12.44 20.82
CA ALA A 367 3.97 13.24 19.63
C ALA A 367 2.67 12.79 18.91
N GLU A 368 1.79 12.02 19.56
CA GLU A 368 0.44 11.77 19.05
C GLU A 368 -0.33 13.10 18.98
N PRO A 369 -0.73 13.59 17.79
CA PRO A 369 -1.38 14.89 17.70
C PRO A 369 -2.74 14.85 18.38
N SER A 370 -3.00 15.83 19.25
CA SER A 370 -4.21 15.95 20.09
C SER A 370 -5.53 16.06 19.31
N SER A 371 -5.47 16.28 17.99
CA SER A 371 -6.64 16.28 17.11
C SER A 371 -6.36 15.42 15.89
N MET A 372 -6.83 14.17 15.94
CA MET A 372 -6.97 13.35 14.75
C MET A 372 -8.21 13.82 13.99
N ASN A 373 -8.01 14.66 12.98
CA ASN A 373 -8.98 14.89 11.90
C ASN A 373 -9.16 13.67 10.98
N ASN A 374 -8.48 12.54 11.27
CA ASN A 374 -8.97 11.22 10.90
C ASN A 374 -10.07 10.86 11.89
N GLU A 375 -11.24 11.49 11.71
CA GLU A 375 -12.45 11.33 12.51
C GLU A 375 -12.63 9.85 12.81
N GLY A 376 -12.42 9.48 14.07
CA GLY A 376 -12.20 8.09 14.42
C GLY A 376 -13.31 7.21 13.87
N THR A 377 -12.91 6.12 13.22
CA THR A 377 -13.87 5.27 12.55
C THR A 377 -14.53 4.35 13.55
N PHE A 378 -15.79 4.01 13.28
CA PHE A 378 -16.58 3.10 14.08
C PHE A 378 -17.56 2.35 13.19
N HIS A 379 -18.04 1.24 13.73
CA HIS A 379 -19.21 0.53 13.25
C HIS A 379 -20.43 0.98 14.04
N ILE A 380 -21.59 1.00 13.39
CA ILE A 380 -22.88 1.27 14.04
C ILE A 380 -23.64 -0.05 14.08
N GLN A 381 -23.74 -0.65 15.26
CA GLN A 381 -24.46 -1.91 15.45
C GLN A 381 -25.91 -1.65 15.83
N SER A 382 -26.85 -2.26 15.12
CA SER A 382 -28.26 -2.24 15.54
C SER A 382 -28.48 -3.11 16.76
N LYS A 383 -29.23 -2.60 17.75
CA LYS A 383 -29.62 -3.37 18.95
C LYS A 383 -30.48 -4.58 18.60
N ILE A 384 -31.44 -4.42 17.69
CA ILE A 384 -32.44 -5.45 17.41
C ILE A 384 -31.97 -6.53 16.45
N THR A 385 -31.01 -6.24 15.58
CA THR A 385 -30.48 -7.22 14.61
C THR A 385 -29.11 -7.76 15.01
N GLY A 386 -28.35 -7.03 15.82
CA GLY A 386 -26.93 -7.29 16.07
C GLY A 386 -26.01 -7.03 14.86
N GLY A 387 -26.58 -6.68 13.70
CA GLY A 387 -25.85 -6.40 12.47
C GLY A 387 -25.32 -4.97 12.42
N TYR A 388 -24.25 -4.77 11.66
CA TYR A 388 -23.70 -3.43 11.40
C TYR A 388 -24.41 -2.73 10.25
N LEU A 389 -24.57 -1.41 10.36
CA LEU A 389 -24.99 -0.57 9.25
C LEU A 389 -24.02 -0.74 8.08
N THR A 390 -24.56 -1.14 6.94
CA THR A 390 -23.83 -1.49 5.73
C THR A 390 -24.42 -0.75 4.55
N PHE A 391 -23.60 -0.02 3.78
CA PHE A 391 -24.07 0.53 2.51
C PHE A 391 -24.08 -0.56 1.43
N ASP A 392 -25.09 -0.50 0.56
CA ASP A 392 -25.18 -1.30 -0.66
C ASP A 392 -24.76 -0.45 -1.87
N PRO A 393 -23.70 -0.82 -2.61
CA PRO A 393 -23.21 -0.06 -3.76
C PRO A 393 -24.21 0.02 -4.91
N ASP A 394 -25.08 -0.98 -5.07
CA ASP A 394 -25.99 -1.06 -6.22
C ASP A 394 -27.20 -0.15 -6.03
N THR A 395 -27.67 -0.01 -4.78
CA THR A 395 -28.87 0.76 -4.45
C THR A 395 -28.60 2.07 -3.71
N GLU A 396 -27.35 2.28 -3.26
CA GLU A 396 -26.92 3.38 -2.38
C GLU A 396 -27.69 3.44 -1.04
N ARG A 397 -28.40 2.37 -0.67
CA ARG A 397 -29.14 2.28 0.59
C ARG A 397 -28.27 1.74 1.70
N VAL A 398 -28.66 2.03 2.94
CA VAL A 398 -28.00 1.52 4.13
C VAL A 398 -28.92 0.57 4.87
N PHE A 399 -28.41 -0.62 5.18
CA PHE A 399 -29.14 -1.69 5.87
C PHE A 399 -28.49 -2.06 7.20
N ALA A 400 -29.28 -2.55 8.15
CA ALA A 400 -28.84 -2.97 9.47
C ALA A 400 -28.57 -4.49 9.58
N ASN A 401 -28.12 -5.14 8.52
CA ASN A 401 -27.89 -6.60 8.45
C ASN A 401 -26.42 -6.99 8.14
N GLY A 402 -25.49 -6.05 8.26
CA GLY A 402 -24.07 -6.28 8.02
C GLY A 402 -23.45 -7.30 8.96
N SER A 403 -22.53 -8.10 8.44
CA SER A 403 -21.78 -9.07 9.25
C SER A 403 -20.94 -8.36 10.31
N ALA A 404 -20.99 -8.87 11.54
CA ALA A 404 -20.09 -8.46 12.63
C ALA A 404 -18.76 -9.25 12.65
N ILE A 405 -18.61 -10.24 11.76
CA ILE A 405 -17.45 -11.15 11.72
C ILE A 405 -16.63 -10.93 10.43
N ASN A 406 -17.31 -10.84 9.29
CA ASN A 406 -16.68 -10.60 7.98
C ASN A 406 -16.81 -9.12 7.63
N LEU A 407 -15.98 -8.29 8.27
CA LEU A 407 -16.02 -6.85 8.11
C LEU A 407 -15.47 -6.41 6.76
N THR A 408 -16.17 -5.51 6.10
CA THR A 408 -15.69 -4.83 4.89
C THR A 408 -15.79 -3.32 5.08
N TYR A 409 -15.27 -2.58 4.11
CA TYR A 409 -15.36 -1.14 4.06
C TYR A 409 -16.78 -0.57 4.08
N ARG A 410 -17.75 -1.40 3.70
CA ARG A 410 -19.16 -1.05 3.69
C ARG A 410 -19.74 -0.77 5.08
N GLN A 411 -19.09 -1.28 6.13
CA GLN A 411 -19.50 -1.07 7.53
C GLN A 411 -18.69 0.00 8.26
N VAL A 412 -17.71 0.65 7.62
CA VAL A 412 -16.79 1.58 8.30
C VAL A 412 -17.28 3.02 8.12
N TRP A 413 -17.68 3.64 9.22
CA TRP A 413 -18.21 5.00 9.26
C TRP A 413 -17.23 5.93 10.00
N GLY A 414 -17.20 7.20 9.62
CA GLY A 414 -16.46 8.28 10.29
C GLY A 414 -17.37 9.50 10.51
N LEU A 415 -16.97 10.40 11.40
CA LEU A 415 -17.77 11.56 11.81
C LEU A 415 -17.31 12.88 11.24
N GLY A 416 -17.90 13.30 10.12
CA GLY A 416 -17.62 14.60 9.52
C GLY A 416 -18.06 15.77 10.40
N TRP A 417 -17.34 16.90 10.36
CA TRP A 417 -17.89 18.20 10.79
C TRP A 417 -18.31 19.06 9.60
N ALA A 418 -19.50 19.65 9.66
CA ALA A 418 -20.01 20.57 8.63
C ALA A 418 -20.04 22.03 9.17
N PRO A 419 -19.00 22.85 8.92
CA PRO A 419 -18.84 24.16 9.57
C PRO A 419 -19.98 25.14 9.28
N ARG A 420 -20.55 25.09 8.06
CA ARG A 420 -21.62 26.01 7.64
C ARG A 420 -22.94 25.78 8.37
N ILE A 421 -23.22 24.54 8.77
CA ILE A 421 -24.48 24.13 9.41
C ILE A 421 -24.26 23.82 10.90
N GLN A 422 -23.01 23.85 11.36
CA GLN A 422 -22.59 23.55 12.74
C GLN A 422 -23.14 22.20 13.24
N GLY A 423 -22.89 21.14 12.47
CA GLY A 423 -23.38 19.81 12.83
C GLY A 423 -22.47 18.68 12.35
N HIS A 424 -22.66 17.50 12.94
CA HIS A 424 -21.92 16.30 12.58
C HIS A 424 -22.57 15.56 11.42
N THR A 425 -21.77 15.07 10.50
CA THR A 425 -22.18 14.13 9.46
C THR A 425 -21.64 12.75 9.78
N VAL A 426 -22.19 11.72 9.15
CA VAL A 426 -21.65 10.36 9.22
C VAL A 426 -21.26 9.96 7.81
N ARG A 427 -20.00 9.60 7.58
CA ARG A 427 -19.43 9.35 6.25
C ARG A 427 -18.96 7.92 6.14
N ASN A 428 -19.27 7.24 5.04
CA ASN A 428 -18.66 5.94 4.76
C ASN A 428 -17.20 6.13 4.32
N SER A 429 -16.29 5.33 4.88
CA SER A 429 -14.85 5.45 4.63
C SER A 429 -14.41 4.92 3.27
N GLU A 430 -15.18 4.01 2.65
CA GLU A 430 -14.88 3.43 1.34
C GLU A 430 -15.14 4.41 0.22
N ILE A 431 -16.38 4.92 0.18
CA ILE A 431 -16.95 5.66 -0.96
C ILE A 431 -17.03 7.15 -0.70
N ASN A 432 -16.71 7.58 0.53
CA ASN A 432 -16.75 8.98 0.92
C ASN A 432 -18.09 9.62 0.53
N LYS A 433 -19.15 8.97 0.97
CA LYS A 433 -20.50 9.48 0.86
C LYS A 433 -21.05 9.64 2.26
N HIS A 434 -21.79 10.72 2.47
CA HIS A 434 -22.42 11.01 3.74
C HIS A 434 -23.74 10.23 3.83
N LEU A 435 -24.05 9.73 5.02
CA LEU A 435 -25.40 9.35 5.35
C LEU A 435 -26.32 10.54 5.06
N THR A 436 -27.41 10.26 4.37
CA THR A 436 -28.51 11.20 4.15
C THR A 436 -29.79 10.50 4.56
N MET A 437 -30.67 11.23 5.24
CA MET A 437 -31.96 10.71 5.65
C MET A 437 -33.07 11.58 5.06
N GLN A 438 -33.80 11.07 4.08
CA GLN A 438 -35.03 11.69 3.58
C GLN A 438 -36.23 10.81 3.97
N ASP A 439 -36.44 9.73 3.22
CA ASP A 439 -37.43 8.70 3.55
C ASP A 439 -36.75 7.46 4.17
N THR A 440 -35.68 7.02 3.52
CA THR A 440 -34.81 5.91 3.93
C THR A 440 -33.36 6.36 3.99
N LEU A 441 -32.57 5.69 4.82
CA LEU A 441 -31.15 5.96 4.98
C LEU A 441 -30.39 5.54 3.73
N LYS A 442 -29.68 6.50 3.17
CA LYS A 442 -28.87 6.32 1.97
C LYS A 442 -27.51 6.97 2.17
N VAL A 443 -26.63 6.75 1.20
CA VAL A 443 -25.37 7.47 1.06
C VAL A 443 -25.48 8.45 -0.10
N LYS A 444 -25.04 9.70 0.09
CA LYS A 444 -25.04 10.77 -0.93
C LYS A 444 -23.67 11.41 -1.03
N GLY A 445 -23.36 11.97 -2.20
CA GLY A 445 -22.10 12.68 -2.46
C GLY A 445 -21.84 13.88 -1.55
N VAL A 446 -20.81 14.64 -1.88
CA VAL A 446 -20.12 15.61 -1.00
C VAL A 446 -20.95 16.85 -0.60
N VAL A 447 -22.09 17.10 -1.23
CA VAL A 447 -22.92 18.26 -0.89
C VAL A 447 -23.70 17.99 0.40
N ILE A 448 -23.19 18.57 1.49
CA ILE A 448 -23.79 18.49 2.82
C ILE A 448 -24.84 19.60 2.98
N ASP A 449 -26.06 19.19 3.27
CA ASP A 449 -27.15 20.01 3.76
C ASP A 449 -27.71 19.45 5.08
N ALA A 450 -28.82 20.00 5.56
CA ALA A 450 -29.43 19.60 6.83
C ALA A 450 -29.85 18.11 6.90
N TRP A 451 -30.08 17.44 5.76
CA TRP A 451 -30.44 16.03 5.69
C TRP A 451 -29.26 15.09 5.99
N GLU A 452 -28.02 15.59 5.90
CA GLU A 452 -26.80 14.84 6.19
C GLU A 452 -26.27 15.07 7.62
N ILE A 453 -26.96 15.90 8.41
CA ILE A 453 -26.57 16.23 9.78
C ILE A 453 -27.29 15.32 10.77
N PHE A 454 -26.52 14.70 11.66
CA PHE A 454 -27.01 13.79 12.69
C PHE A 454 -26.48 14.18 14.07
N SER A 455 -27.29 13.86 15.08
CA SER A 455 -26.92 13.91 16.48
C SER A 455 -27.04 12.52 17.09
N PHE A 456 -26.21 12.26 18.10
CA PHE A 456 -26.13 10.98 18.79
C PHE A 456 -26.55 11.20 20.24
N GLU A 457 -27.67 10.61 20.64
CA GLU A 457 -28.25 10.75 21.96
C GLU A 457 -28.02 9.46 22.76
N LYS A 458 -27.08 9.47 23.72
CA LYS A 458 -26.88 8.35 24.64
C LYS A 458 -28.14 8.08 25.46
N GLN A 459 -28.44 6.80 25.63
CA GLN A 459 -29.46 6.35 26.56
C GLN A 459 -28.90 6.18 27.98
N ILE A 460 -29.68 6.62 28.97
CA ILE A 460 -29.32 6.57 30.39
C ILE A 460 -28.96 5.12 30.78
N ASP A 461 -27.86 4.96 31.53
CA ASP A 461 -27.34 3.68 32.04
C ASP A 461 -27.19 2.58 30.98
N SER A 462 -26.89 2.97 29.74
CA SER A 462 -26.85 2.07 28.58
C SER A 462 -25.64 2.36 27.70
N GLU A 463 -25.19 1.33 27.00
CA GLU A 463 -24.14 1.42 25.95
C GLU A 463 -24.70 1.85 24.59
N TYR A 464 -26.02 2.03 24.48
CA TYR A 464 -26.70 2.37 23.26
C TYR A 464 -26.92 3.88 23.09
N VAL A 465 -26.97 4.30 21.83
CA VAL A 465 -27.29 5.66 21.37
C VAL A 465 -28.50 5.60 20.44
N ALA A 466 -29.33 6.65 20.46
CA ALA A 466 -30.30 6.93 19.43
C ALA A 466 -29.72 7.96 18.47
N ILE A 467 -29.89 7.76 17.16
CA ILE A 467 -29.36 8.66 16.14
C ILE A 467 -30.51 9.49 15.58
N LYS A 468 -30.38 10.82 15.59
CA LYS A 468 -31.44 11.74 15.19
C LYS A 468 -30.98 12.63 14.06
N ASN A 469 -31.79 12.73 13.01
CA ASN A 469 -31.51 13.62 11.90
C ASN A 469 -31.92 15.06 12.23
N PHE A 470 -31.07 16.02 11.88
CA PHE A 470 -31.28 17.43 12.19
C PHE A 470 -32.46 18.05 11.44
N ARG A 471 -32.61 17.77 10.14
CA ARG A 471 -33.61 18.44 9.29
C ARG A 471 -35.04 18.26 9.79
N HIS A 472 -35.39 17.04 10.17
CA HIS A 472 -36.76 16.69 10.56
C HIS A 472 -36.88 16.30 12.05
N GLY A 473 -35.77 16.23 12.78
CA GLY A 473 -35.76 15.97 14.23
C GLY A 473 -36.28 14.59 14.62
N LYS A 474 -36.29 13.62 13.71
CA LYS A 474 -36.75 12.25 13.98
C LYS A 474 -35.58 11.29 14.10
N TYR A 475 -35.79 10.19 14.83
CA TYR A 475 -34.78 9.16 15.04
C TYR A 475 -34.72 8.18 13.89
N LEU A 476 -33.53 7.65 13.66
CA LEU A 476 -33.30 6.49 12.81
C LEU A 476 -33.95 5.28 13.44
N LYS A 477 -34.71 4.52 12.65
CA LYS A 477 -35.39 3.30 13.08
C LYS A 477 -35.13 2.19 12.08
N VAL A 478 -34.68 1.04 12.58
CA VAL A 478 -34.54 -0.18 11.78
C VAL A 478 -35.93 -0.77 11.55
N GLU A 479 -36.26 -1.02 10.28
CA GLU A 479 -37.50 -1.65 9.86
C GLU A 479 -37.34 -3.18 9.69
N GLU A 480 -38.45 -3.88 9.50
CA GLU A 480 -38.48 -5.36 9.43
C GLU A 480 -37.66 -5.93 8.26
N ASP A 481 -37.53 -5.18 7.15
CA ASP A 481 -36.72 -5.53 5.98
C ASP A 481 -35.25 -5.09 6.12
N PHE A 482 -34.83 -4.70 7.32
CA PHE A 482 -33.51 -4.18 7.66
C PHE A 482 -33.16 -2.82 7.04
N THR A 483 -34.08 -2.18 6.32
CA THR A 483 -33.90 -0.78 5.93
C THR A 483 -33.98 0.12 7.16
N ILE A 484 -33.48 1.35 7.02
CA ILE A 484 -33.51 2.33 8.10
C ILE A 484 -34.37 3.51 7.66
N SER A 485 -35.44 3.78 8.39
CA SER A 485 -36.32 4.92 8.18
C SER A 485 -35.95 6.08 9.10
N GLY A 486 -36.38 7.30 8.74
CA GLY A 486 -36.25 8.51 9.55
C GLY A 486 -37.58 8.98 10.13
N GLN A 487 -38.50 8.07 10.47
CA GLN A 487 -39.88 8.44 10.82
C GLN A 487 -40.19 8.40 12.32
N ALA A 488 -39.30 7.88 13.16
CA ALA A 488 -39.56 7.67 14.58
C ALA A 488 -39.53 8.98 15.39
N THR A 489 -40.65 9.30 16.06
CA THR A 489 -40.75 10.45 16.97
C THR A 489 -40.39 10.10 18.42
N PHE A 490 -40.39 8.80 18.76
CA PHE A 490 -40.03 8.29 20.08
C PHE A 490 -38.98 7.18 19.93
N ILE A 491 -38.09 7.07 20.91
CA ILE A 491 -37.03 6.07 20.91
C ILE A 491 -37.62 4.72 21.34
N THR A 492 -37.46 3.72 20.48
CA THR A 492 -37.74 2.31 20.78
C THR A 492 -36.46 1.49 20.61
N ASP A 493 -36.47 0.20 20.95
CA ASP A 493 -35.31 -0.67 20.73
C ASP A 493 -34.83 -0.70 19.27
N ALA A 494 -35.75 -0.56 18.31
CA ALA A 494 -35.42 -0.45 16.88
C ALA A 494 -34.69 0.86 16.51
N CYS A 495 -34.67 1.85 17.41
CA CYS A 495 -33.97 3.12 17.24
C CYS A 495 -32.61 3.14 17.95
N LEU A 496 -32.21 2.04 18.60
CA LEU A 496 -31.01 1.97 19.42
C LEU A 496 -29.86 1.30 18.68
N PHE A 497 -28.70 1.94 18.77
CA PHE A 497 -27.47 1.51 18.14
C PHE A 497 -26.30 1.52 19.11
N LYS A 498 -25.31 0.65 18.90
CA LYS A 498 -24.04 0.66 19.64
C LYS A 498 -22.93 1.12 18.71
N LEU A 499 -22.11 2.07 19.15
CA LEU A 499 -20.93 2.50 18.41
C LEU A 499 -19.77 1.59 18.81
N VAL A 500 -19.24 0.83 17.85
CA VAL A 500 -18.15 -0.12 18.09
C VAL A 500 -16.91 0.37 17.36
N THR A 501 -15.85 0.67 18.10
CA THR A 501 -14.58 1.07 17.50
C THR A 501 -13.82 -0.19 17.05
N PRO A 502 -13.28 -0.23 15.82
CA PRO A 502 -12.30 -1.25 15.46
C PRO A 502 -11.05 -1.09 16.33
N ASN A 503 -10.18 -2.11 16.44
CA ASN A 503 -8.97 -2.05 17.26
C ASN A 503 -8.10 -0.83 16.88
N GLY A 504 -8.21 0.24 17.68
CA GLY A 504 -7.58 1.56 17.53
C GLY A 504 -8.26 2.57 16.59
N GLY A 505 -9.51 2.34 16.21
CA GLY A 505 -10.46 3.42 15.95
C GLY A 505 -10.91 4.07 17.28
N PHE A 506 -11.46 5.27 17.23
CA PHE A 506 -11.97 5.97 18.43
C PHE A 506 -13.28 6.70 18.10
N VAL A 507 -14.12 6.97 19.09
CA VAL A 507 -15.27 7.89 18.92
C VAL A 507 -14.82 9.26 19.46
N PRO A 508 -14.89 10.36 18.68
CA PRO A 508 -14.45 11.69 19.11
C PRO A 508 -15.04 12.17 20.43
N GLU A 509 -14.25 12.94 21.20
CA GLU A 509 -14.65 13.41 22.55
C GLU A 509 -15.94 14.26 22.58
N GLY A 510 -16.35 14.84 21.44
CA GLY A 510 -17.64 15.53 21.29
C GLY A 510 -18.88 14.62 21.27
N ILE A 511 -18.69 13.31 21.20
CA ILE A 511 -19.71 12.26 21.40
C ILE A 511 -19.35 11.48 22.67
N LYS A 512 -18.80 12.15 23.69
CA LYS A 512 -18.66 11.54 25.01
C LYS A 512 -20.06 11.30 25.56
N LEU A 513 -20.38 10.02 25.64
CA LEU A 513 -21.57 9.43 26.24
C LEU A 513 -21.94 10.07 27.61
N ALA A 514 -21.02 10.68 28.35
CA ALA A 514 -21.32 11.33 29.64
C ALA A 514 -21.83 12.80 29.55
N ASP A 515 -21.60 13.51 28.44
CA ASP A 515 -21.74 14.98 28.39
C ASP A 515 -22.98 15.51 27.63
N LEU A 516 -23.90 14.63 27.22
CA LEU A 516 -25.15 15.00 26.52
C LEU A 516 -26.20 15.70 27.40
N GLN A 517 -25.89 16.01 28.66
CA GLN A 517 -26.78 16.78 29.54
C GLN A 517 -26.71 18.30 29.33
N GLN A 518 -25.84 18.82 28.46
CA GLN A 518 -25.65 20.28 28.31
C GLN A 518 -26.10 20.88 26.97
N LEU A 519 -26.80 20.14 26.11
CA LEU A 519 -27.35 20.67 24.84
C LEU A 519 -28.82 21.14 24.94
N THR A 520 -29.40 21.13 26.14
CA THR A 520 -30.77 21.62 26.39
C THR A 520 -30.84 23.07 26.89
N SER A 521 -29.71 23.78 27.07
CA SER A 521 -29.69 25.14 27.64
C SER A 521 -29.39 26.29 26.66
N MET A 522 -29.39 26.05 25.34
CA MET A 522 -29.15 27.11 24.34
C MET A 522 -30.31 27.30 23.35
N ILE A 523 -31.51 26.83 23.72
CA ILE A 523 -32.77 27.24 23.07
C ILE A 523 -33.72 27.70 24.20
N GLY A 524 -33.51 28.94 24.62
CA GLY A 524 -34.37 29.70 25.52
C GLY A 524 -34.42 31.14 25.03
#